data_AF-A0A1W6MBU0-F1
#
_entry.id   AF-A0A1W6MBU0-F1
#
_cell.length_a   1.000
_cell.length_b   1.000
_cell.length_c   1.000
_cell.angle_alpha   90.00
_cell.angle_beta   90.00
_cell.angle_gamma   90.00
#
_symmetry.space_group_name_H-M   'P 1'
#
loop_
_entity.id
_entity.type
_entity.pdbx_description
1 polymer ?
#
loop_
_entity_poly.entity_id
_entity_poly.type
_entity_poly.pdbx_seq_one_letter_code
_entity_poly.pdbx_strand_id
1 'polypeptide(L)' 'MKSDGSQLDEQIFDEQVLEECPKTSFKLKSAYIDERVKLETIEVELNRSKIVVVDENGKLTKFTLISEH' A
#
# COMPACT_ATOMS: atom_id res chain seq x y z
N MET A 1 36.89 -19.56 32.28
CA MET A 1 37.25 -18.34 31.53
C MET A 1 36.88 -18.58 30.08
N LYS A 2 36.18 -17.62 29.48
CA LYS A 2 35.68 -17.65 28.10
C LYS A 2 36.84 -17.61 27.10
N SER A 3 36.66 -18.23 25.94
CA SER A 3 36.91 -17.56 24.67
C SER A 3 36.15 -18.29 23.58
N ASP A 4 35.26 -17.54 22.96
CA ASP A 4 34.31 -17.93 21.94
C ASP A 4 35.05 -18.35 20.65
N GLY A 5 34.79 -19.57 20.20
CA GLY A 5 35.14 -20.04 18.86
C GLY A 5 33.86 -20.09 18.05
N SER A 6 33.64 -19.03 17.28
CA SER A 6 32.45 -18.73 16.48
C SER A 6 31.83 -19.91 15.76
N GLN A 7 30.57 -20.14 16.11
CA GLN A 7 29.59 -20.97 15.42
C GLN A 7 29.29 -20.47 13.99
N LEU A 8 29.23 -21.45 13.08
CA LEU A 8 28.27 -21.61 11.98
C LEU A 8 28.52 -20.87 10.65
N ASP A 9 29.01 -21.65 9.68
CA ASP A 9 28.34 -21.99 8.43
C ASP A 9 27.54 -20.86 7.74
N GLU A 10 28.25 -19.94 7.08
CA GLU A 10 27.66 -19.15 6.00
C GLU A 10 28.61 -19.07 4.81
N GLN A 11 29.01 -20.23 4.27
CA GLN A 11 29.55 -20.33 2.93
C GLN A 11 29.07 -21.61 2.28
N ILE A 12 28.00 -21.52 1.46
CA ILE A 12 27.99 -21.82 0.00
C ILE A 12 26.59 -22.22 -0.49
N PHE A 13 26.08 -21.36 -1.39
CA PHE A 13 25.20 -21.60 -2.54
C PHE A 13 23.72 -21.97 -2.31
N ASP A 14 22.86 -21.01 -2.62
CA ASP A 14 22.04 -21.10 -3.84
C ASP A 14 22.23 -19.76 -4.57
N GLU A 15 23.22 -19.66 -5.46
CA GLU A 15 23.00 -20.01 -6.87
C GLU A 15 21.70 -19.40 -7.40
N GLN A 16 21.85 -18.21 -7.97
CA GLN A 16 21.18 -17.87 -9.22
C GLN A 16 19.73 -18.33 -9.33
N VAL A 17 18.85 -17.72 -8.55
CA VAL A 17 17.53 -17.39 -9.07
C VAL A 17 17.50 -15.89 -9.35
N LEU A 18 18.45 -15.45 -10.20
CA LEU A 18 18.03 -14.62 -11.33
C LEU A 18 17.19 -15.55 -12.23
N GLU A 19 16.04 -16.02 -11.73
CA GLU A 19 14.91 -16.08 -12.63
C GLU A 19 14.88 -14.68 -13.19
N GLU A 20 15.05 -14.56 -14.50
CA GLU A 20 14.66 -13.37 -15.21
C GLU A 20 13.18 -13.17 -14.85
N CYS A 21 12.94 -12.51 -13.71
CA CYS A 21 11.62 -12.20 -13.23
C CYS A 21 11.07 -11.39 -14.40
N PRO A 22 10.10 -11.93 -15.14
CA PRO A 22 9.76 -11.36 -16.42
C PRO A 22 9.43 -9.90 -16.10
N LYS A 23 9.98 -8.92 -16.84
CA LYS A 23 9.90 -7.49 -16.47
C LYS A 23 8.46 -7.06 -16.09
N THR A 24 7.47 -7.80 -16.59
CA THR A 24 6.06 -7.80 -16.20
C THR A 24 5.79 -8.07 -14.70
N SER A 25 6.40 -9.06 -14.05
CA SER A 25 6.22 -9.38 -12.62
C SER A 25 6.67 -8.23 -11.72
N PHE A 26 7.80 -7.60 -12.03
CA PHE A 26 8.27 -6.41 -11.31
C PHE A 26 7.32 -5.23 -11.50
N LYS A 27 6.87 -4.98 -12.73
CA LYS A 27 5.91 -3.91 -13.05
C LYS A 27 4.58 -4.11 -12.33
N LEU A 28 4.07 -5.34 -12.28
CA LEU A 28 2.83 -5.68 -11.58
C LEU A 28 2.98 -5.49 -10.07
N LYS A 29 4.10 -5.93 -9.50
CA LYS A 29 4.39 -5.73 -8.06
C LYS A 29 4.46 -4.24 -7.71
N SER A 30 5.18 -3.45 -8.51
CA SER A 30 5.24 -1.99 -8.32
C SER A 30 3.86 -1.36 -8.41
N ALA A 31 3.10 -1.67 -9.47
CA ALA A 31 1.75 -1.14 -9.66
C ALA A 31 0.81 -1.51 -8.51
N TYR A 32 0.89 -2.74 -7.98
CA TYR A 32 0.12 -3.15 -6.82
C TYR A 32 0.47 -2.34 -5.56
N ILE A 33 1.76 -2.15 -5.29
CA ILE A 33 2.23 -1.37 -4.14
C ILE A 33 1.75 0.08 -4.27
N ASP A 34 1.93 0.68 -5.45
CA ASP A 34 1.51 2.05 -5.72
C ASP A 34 0.00 2.23 -5.54
N GLU A 35 -0.79 1.28 -6.05
CA GLU A 35 -2.25 1.34 -5.93
C GLU A 35 -2.73 1.15 -4.49
N ARG A 36 -2.07 0.25 -3.73
CA ARG A 36 -2.38 0.04 -2.32
C ARG A 36 -2.14 1.31 -1.49
N VAL A 37 -1.03 2.01 -1.73
CA VAL A 37 -0.71 3.27 -1.03
C VAL A 37 -1.71 4.38 -1.40
N LYS A 38 -2.10 4.47 -2.67
CA LYS A 38 -3.14 5.41 -3.09
C LYS A 38 -4.48 5.12 -2.42
N LEU A 39 -4.88 3.86 -2.36
CA LEU A 39 -6.17 3.46 -1.79
C LEU A 39 -6.25 3.80 -0.30
N GLU A 40 -5.18 3.53 0.46
CA GLU A 40 -5.10 3.92 1.87
C GLU A 40 -5.27 5.43 2.05
N THR A 41 -4.63 6.23 1.19
CA THR A 41 -4.75 7.70 1.23
C THR A 41 -6.18 8.14 0.94
N ILE A 42 -6.79 7.58 -0.12
CA ILE A 42 -8.16 7.91 -0.53
C ILE A 42 -9.16 7.55 0.57
N GLU A 43 -8.99 6.41 1.23
CA GLU A 43 -9.88 5.98 2.30
C GLU A 43 -9.87 6.96 3.49
N VAL A 44 -8.67 7.40 3.90
CA VAL A 44 -8.52 8.43 4.93
C VAL A 44 -9.15 9.75 4.50
N GLU A 45 -8.94 10.18 3.26
CA GLU A 45 -9.52 11.42 2.74
C GLU A 45 -11.03 11.37 2.66
N LEU A 46 -11.62 10.25 2.21
CA LEU A 46 -13.06 10.05 2.17
C LEU A 46 -13.67 10.05 3.57
N ASN A 47 -13.03 9.38 4.54
CA ASN A 47 -13.49 9.36 5.93
C ASN A 47 -13.51 10.76 6.57
N ARG A 48 -12.52 11.61 6.22
CA ARG A 48 -12.43 12.99 6.72
C ARG A 48 -13.27 13.99 5.94
N SER A 49 -13.63 13.68 4.70
CA SER A 49 -14.37 14.57 3.81
C SER A 49 -15.82 14.75 4.23
N LYS A 50 -16.37 15.94 3.98
CA LYS A 50 -17.79 16.26 4.20
C LYS A 50 -18.35 16.83 2.91
N ILE A 51 -19.40 16.21 2.39
CA ILE A 51 -20.11 16.73 1.21
C ILE A 51 -21.25 17.62 1.69
N VAL A 52 -21.34 18.80 1.09
CA VAL A 52 -22.41 19.77 1.34
C VAL A 52 -22.93 20.26 0.00
N VAL A 53 -24.24 20.27 -0.16
CA VAL A 53 -24.93 20.79 -1.34
C VAL A 53 -25.50 22.16 -1.02
N VAL A 54 -25.39 23.09 -1.97
CA VAL A 54 -25.97 24.43 -1.89
C VAL A 54 -27.10 24.51 -2.92
N ASP A 55 -28.30 24.87 -2.47
CA ASP A 55 -29.43 25.10 -3.38
C ASP A 55 -29.41 26.52 -4.00
N GLU A 56 -30.34 26.76 -4.92
CA GLU A 56 -30.53 28.07 -5.59
C GLU A 56 -30.81 29.24 -4.63
N ASN A 57 -31.28 28.94 -3.41
CA ASN A 57 -31.56 29.92 -2.37
C ASN A 57 -30.38 30.08 -1.39
N GLY A 58 -29.25 29.42 -1.65
CA GLY A 58 -28.04 29.46 -0.81
C GLY A 58 -28.10 28.58 0.44
N LYS A 59 -29.10 27.68 0.56
CA LYS A 59 -29.22 26.80 1.71
C LYS A 59 -28.22 25.65 1.61
N LEU A 60 -27.40 25.52 2.64
CA LEU A 60 -26.45 24.41 2.81
C LEU A 60 -27.15 23.18 3.38
N THR A 61 -27.10 22.06 2.67
CA THR A 61 -27.58 20.76 3.13
C THR A 61 -26.43 19.76 3.16
N LYS A 62 -26.16 19.19 4.35
CA LYS A 62 -25.14 18.15 4.49
C LYS A 62 -25.61 16.89 3.76
N PHE A 63 -24.85 16.45 2.76
CA PHE A 63 -25.07 15.19 2.08
C PHE A 63 -24.24 14.12 2.77
N THR A 64 -24.89 13.14 3.36
CA THR A 64 -24.18 12.00 3.96
C THR A 64 -24.08 10.93 2.90
N LEU A 65 -22.87 10.67 2.45
CA LEU A 65 -22.55 9.74 1.38
C LEU A 65 -22.78 8.27 1.75
N ILE A 66 -23.39 7.97 2.92
CA ILE A 66 -23.33 6.67 3.61
C ILE A 66 -23.36 5.57 2.57
N SER A 67 -22.16 5.11 2.24
CA SER A 67 -21.99 4.04 1.29
C SER A 67 -22.45 2.84 2.07
N GLU A 68 -23.62 2.32 1.73
CA GLU A 68 -24.07 1.03 2.21
C GLU A 68 -22.99 0.00 1.81
N HIS A 69 -22.05 -0.24 2.71
CA HIS A 69 -21.27 -1.44 2.93
C HIS A 69 -20.96 -1.50 4.43
#